data_AF-A0A3N5W0S2-F1
#
_entry.id   AF-A0A3N5W0S2-F1
#
_cell.length_a   1.000
_cell.length_b   1.000
_cell.length_c   1.000
_cell.angle_alpha   90.00
_cell.angle_beta   90.00
_cell.angle_gamma   90.00
#
_symmetry.space_group_name_H-M   'P 1'
#
loop_
_entity.id
_entity.type
_entity.pdbx_description
1 polymer ?
#
loop_
_entity_poly.entity_id
_entity_poly.type
_entity_poly.pdbx_seq_one_letter_code
_entity_poly.pdbx_strand_id
1 'polypeptide(L)' 'FATLTEVPILQGLLGSGMGKGPALALLLAGPALSLPSMLVIRSVMGTKKTVVFVSLVVVLATISGLIFGAISRTGA' A
#
# COMPACT_ATOMS: atom_id res chain seq x y z
N PHE A 1 11.59 6.65 -5.11
CA PHE A 1 11.73 6.80 -3.64
C PHE A 1 11.10 5.64 -2.90
N ALA A 2 9.82 5.34 -3.07
CA ALA A 2 9.19 4.20 -2.37
C ALA A 2 9.87 2.85 -2.67
N THR A 3 10.10 2.50 -3.94
CA THR A 3 10.52 1.12 -4.30
C THR A 3 11.86 0.65 -3.74
N LEU A 4 12.85 1.54 -3.54
CA LEU A 4 14.18 1.16 -3.03
C LEU A 4 14.23 1.08 -1.49
N THR A 5 13.39 1.83 -0.79
CA THR A 5 13.34 1.84 0.68
C THR A 5 12.27 0.91 1.24
N GLU A 6 11.23 0.64 0.46
CA GLU A 6 10.09 -0.17 0.87
C GLU A 6 10.46 -1.63 1.08
N VAL A 7 11.34 -2.21 0.25
CA VAL A 7 11.79 -3.61 0.44
C VAL A 7 12.53 -3.80 1.78
N PRO A 8 13.57 -3.00 2.12
CA PRO A 8 14.19 -3.08 3.44
C PRO A 8 13.24 -2.80 4.61
N ILE A 9 12.37 -1.80 4.48
CA ILE A 9 11.41 -1.45 5.54
C ILE A 9 10.43 -2.61 5.78
N LEU A 10 9.88 -3.19 4.71
CA LEU A 10 9.00 -4.36 4.79
C LEU A 10 9.70 -5.56 5.40
N GLN A 11 10.94 -5.83 5.02
CA GLN A 11 11.71 -6.92 5.63
C GLN A 11 11.91 -6.69 7.14
N GLY A 12 12.22 -5.47 7.55
CA GLY A 12 12.33 -5.12 8.97
C GLY A 12 11.01 -5.26 9.74
N LEU A 13 9.89 -4.83 9.14
CA LEU A 13 8.56 -4.96 9.73
C LEU A 13 8.09 -6.42 9.81
N LEU A 14 8.32 -7.20 8.76
CA LEU A 14 8.07 -8.64 8.76
C LEU A 14 8.91 -9.36 9.82
N GLY A 15 10.19 -9.01 9.95
CA GLY A 15 11.08 -9.50 11.01
C GLY A 15 10.63 -9.09 12.42
N SER A 16 9.86 -8.00 12.53
CA SER A 16 9.25 -7.53 13.79
C SER A 16 7.85 -8.12 14.05
N GLY A 17 7.39 -9.08 13.24
CA GLY A 17 6.11 -9.77 13.43
C GLY A 17 4.93 -9.23 12.61
N MET A 18 5.17 -8.35 11.61
CA MET A 18 4.11 -7.91 10.70
C MET A 18 3.52 -9.09 9.92
N GLY A 19 2.19 -9.13 9.79
CA GLY A 19 1.51 -10.15 8.99
C GLY A 19 1.71 -9.96 7.48
N LYS A 20 1.67 -11.06 6.73
CA LYS A 20 1.80 -11.06 5.24
C LYS A 20 0.73 -10.23 4.52
N GLY A 21 -0.49 -10.17 5.07
CA GLY A 21 -1.59 -9.36 4.51
C GLY A 21 -1.31 -7.85 4.55
N PRO A 22 -1.04 -7.28 5.74
CA PRO A 22 -0.58 -5.89 5.87
C PRO A 22 0.67 -5.56 5.05
N ALA A 23 1.61 -6.50 4.93
CA ALA A 23 2.79 -6.32 4.08
C ALA A 23 2.43 -6.14 2.60
N LEU A 24 1.49 -6.94 2.07
CA LEU A 24 0.99 -6.77 0.70
C LEU A 24 0.24 -5.44 0.52
N ALA A 25 -0.60 -5.07 1.49
CA ALA A 25 -1.33 -3.79 1.43
C ALA A 25 -0.37 -2.60 1.37
N LEU A 26 0.73 -2.66 2.14
CA LEU A 26 1.78 -1.63 2.13
C LEU A 26 2.46 -1.58 0.75
N LEU A 27 2.87 -2.72 0.17
CA LEU A 27 3.46 -2.78 -1.18
C LEU A 27 2.58 -2.19 -2.28
N LEU A 28 1.26 -2.41 -2.19
CA LEU A 28 0.31 -1.90 -3.19
C LEU A 28 0.08 -0.40 -3.03
N ALA A 29 -0.02 0.09 -1.80
CA ALA A 29 -0.37 1.47 -1.51
C ALA A 29 0.85 2.40 -1.44
N GLY A 30 2.00 1.93 -0.96
CA GLY A 30 3.17 2.75 -0.61
C GLY A 30 3.67 3.64 -1.74
N PRO A 31 4.00 3.11 -2.93
CA PRO A 31 4.43 3.93 -4.06
C PRO A 31 3.32 4.83 -4.61
N ALA A 32 2.10 4.30 -4.70
CA ALA A 32 0.94 4.98 -5.27
C ALA A 32 0.52 6.18 -4.42
N LEU A 33 0.64 6.07 -3.10
CA LEU A 33 0.23 7.06 -2.10
C LEU A 33 1.44 7.73 -1.44
N SER A 34 2.59 7.79 -2.12
CA SER A 34 3.68 8.63 -1.64
C SER A 34 3.32 10.11 -1.76
N LEU A 35 3.80 10.97 -0.85
CA LEU A 35 3.54 12.41 -0.90
C LEU A 35 3.89 13.02 -2.27
N PRO A 36 5.05 12.73 -2.89
CA PRO A 36 5.36 13.24 -4.23
C PRO A 36 4.33 12.79 -5.29
N SER A 37 3.95 11.50 -5.31
CA SER A 37 2.93 10.98 -6.23
C SER A 37 1.60 11.71 -6.07
N MET A 38 1.14 11.89 -4.82
CA MET A 38 -0.12 12.58 -4.53
C MET A 38 -0.09 14.06 -4.93
N LEU A 39 1.03 14.75 -4.72
CA LEU A 39 1.18 16.15 -5.13
C LEU A 39 1.11 16.31 -6.66
N VAL A 40 1.78 15.42 -7.40
CA VAL A 40 1.74 15.40 -8.87
C VAL A 40 0.34 15.06 -9.37
N ILE A 41 -0.31 14.05 -8.79
CA ILE A 41 -1.67 13.69 -9.18
C ILE A 41 -2.64 14.84 -8.91
N ARG A 42 -2.48 15.54 -7.78
CA ARG A 42 -3.30 16.71 -7.43
C ARG A 42 -3.07 17.88 -8.38
N SER A 43 -1.83 18.15 -8.80
CA SER A 43 -1.55 19.24 -9.73
C SER A 43 -2.13 18.99 -11.12
N VAL A 44 -2.22 17.72 -11.54
CA VAL A 44 -2.74 17.34 -12.87
C VAL A 44 -4.26 17.16 -12.88
N MET A 45 -4.83 16.45 -11.90
CA MET A 45 -6.25 16.06 -11.90
C MET A 45 -7.14 16.93 -10.99
N GLY A 46 -6.55 17.75 -10.14
CA GLY A 46 -7.25 18.54 -9.12
C GLY A 46 -7.70 17.72 -7.90
N THR A 47 -7.95 18.43 -6.80
CA THR A 47 -8.15 17.82 -5.46
C THR A 47 -9.28 16.78 -5.41
N LYS A 48 -10.43 17.03 -6.04
CA LYS A 48 -11.59 16.11 -5.99
C LYS A 48 -11.24 14.73 -6.56
N LYS A 49 -10.57 14.69 -7.72
CA LYS A 49 -10.16 13.44 -8.39
C LYS A 49 -9.05 12.73 -7.61
N THR A 50 -8.12 13.49 -7.03
CA THR A 50 -7.07 12.93 -6.17
C THR A 50 -7.66 12.21 -4.96
N VAL A 51 -8.64 12.82 -4.27
CA VAL A 51 -9.27 12.17 -3.10
C VAL A 51 -9.95 10.86 -3.49
N VAL A 52 -10.65 10.82 -4.63
CA VAL A 52 -11.24 9.58 -5.16
C VAL A 52 -10.16 8.54 -5.49
N PHE A 53 -9.06 8.95 -6.13
CA PHE A 53 -7.94 8.05 -6.40
C PHE A 53 -7.33 7.47 -5.12
N VAL A 54 -7.03 8.32 -4.13
CA VAL A 54 -6.43 7.90 -2.86
C VAL A 54 -7.33 6.92 -2.12
N SER A 55 -8.63 7.26 -1.99
CA SER A 55 -9.60 6.38 -1.34
C SER A 55 -9.73 5.04 -2.06
N LEU A 56 -9.76 5.03 -3.39
CA LEU A 56 -9.80 3.79 -4.17
C LEU A 56 -8.57 2.90 -3.92
N VAL A 57 -7.37 3.49 -3.95
CA VAL A 57 -6.12 2.74 -3.68
C VAL A 57 -6.12 2.17 -2.27
N VAL A 58 -6.52 2.97 -1.26
CA VAL A 58 -6.60 2.49 0.13
C VAL A 58 -7.56 1.31 0.25
N VAL A 59 -8.76 1.41 -0.32
CA VAL A 59 -9.77 0.36 -0.24
C VAL A 59 -9.30 -0.91 -0.95
N LEU A 60 -8.80 -0.79 -2.18
CA LEU A 60 -8.36 -1.95 -2.97
C LEU A 60 -7.12 -2.62 -2.37
N ALA A 61 -6.14 -1.85 -1.90
CA ALA A 61 -4.96 -2.39 -1.23
C ALA A 61 -5.33 -3.10 0.08
N THR A 62 -6.25 -2.53 0.86
CA THR A 62 -6.73 -3.13 2.10
C THR A 62 -7.48 -4.43 1.84
N ILE A 63 -8.44 -4.45 0.90
CA ILE A 63 -9.17 -5.66 0.54
C ILE A 63 -8.21 -6.75 0.05
N SER A 64 -7.28 -6.40 -0.83
CA SER A 64 -6.28 -7.33 -1.35
C SER A 64 -5.40 -7.90 -0.23
N GLY A 65 -4.94 -7.05 0.70
CA GLY A 65 -4.15 -7.46 1.85
C GLY A 65 -4.94 -8.36 2.83
N LEU A 66 -6.23 -8.09 3.06
CA LEU A 66 -7.09 -8.92 3.89
C LEU A 66 -7.30 -10.30 3.25
N ILE A 67 -7.65 -10.35 1.96
CA ILE A 67 -7.85 -11.61 1.22
C ILE A 67 -6.56 -12.43 1.23
N PHE A 68 -5.43 -11.82 0.84
CA PHE A 68 -4.15 -12.50 0.81
C PHE A 68 -3.71 -12.96 2.21
N GLY A 69 -3.91 -12.11 3.22
CA GLY A 69 -3.61 -12.43 4.61
C GLY A 69 -4.48 -13.53 5.19
N ALA A 70 -5.71 -13.68 4.72
CA ALA A 70 -6.59 -14.79 5.09
C ALA A 70 -6.11 -16.09 4.42
N ILE A 71 -5.91 -16.09 3.10
CA ILE A 71 -5.44 -17.28 2.36
C ILE A 71 -4.08 -17.76 2.89
N SER A 72 -3.15 -16.83 3.14
CA SER A 72 -1.81 -17.14 3.63
C SER A 72 -1.78 -17.71 5.04
N ARG A 73 -2.83 -17.47 5.85
CA ARG A 73 -2.97 -18.08 7.18
C ARG A 73 -3.57 -19.49 7.12
N THR A 74 -4.38 -19.79 6.11
CA THR A 74 -5.05 -21.10 5.97
C THR A 74 -4.12 -22.18 5.39
N GLY A 75 -3.03 -21.79 4.73
CA GLY A 75 -2.03 -22.71 4.15
C GLY A 75 -0.80 -22.99 5.04
N ALA A 76 -0.82 -22.62 6.31
CA ALA A 76 0.22 -22.89 7.31
C ALA A 76 -0.34 -23.75 8.44
#